data_AF-A0A2D8MD48-F1
#
_entry.id   AF-A0A2D8MD48-F1
#
_cell.length_a   1.000
_cell.length_b   1.000
_cell.length_c   1.000
_cell.angle_alpha   90.00
_cell.angle_beta   90.00
_cell.angle_gamma   90.00
#
_symmetry.space_group_name_H-M   'P 1'
#
loop_
_entity.id
_entity.type
_entity.pdbx_description
1 polymer ?
#
loop_
_entity_poly.entity_id
_entity_poly.type
_entity_poly.pdbx_seq_one_letter_code
_entity_poly.pdbx_strand_id
1 'polypeptide(L)'
;MAAGMRANRCKGNSQMTDCYIVNIAIQVTNAIDLRNAAIGNYRTDNPNAHASEIDEAFGPENDINISACLIELFDPGDSPEGTTILESSVS
;
A
#
# COMPACT_ATOMS: atom_id res chain seq x y z
N MET A 1 -8.44 -34.18 33.83
CA MET A 1 -8.48 -32.71 34.03
C MET A 1 -8.66 -32.07 32.66
N ALA A 2 -9.81 -31.48 32.42
CA ALA A 2 -10.16 -30.83 31.17
C ALA A 2 -9.82 -29.33 31.26
N ALA A 3 -9.12 -28.80 30.27
CA ALA A 3 -9.12 -27.37 29.98
C ALA A 3 -9.48 -27.23 28.50
N GLY A 4 -10.78 -27.03 28.26
CA GLY A 4 -11.31 -26.75 26.94
C GLY A 4 -10.83 -25.38 26.46
N MET A 5 -10.06 -25.37 25.37
CA MET A 5 -9.89 -24.18 24.55
C MET A 5 -11.26 -23.85 23.95
N ARG A 6 -11.88 -22.79 24.47
CA ARG A 6 -13.12 -22.23 23.94
C ARG A 6 -12.82 -21.62 22.57
N ALA A 7 -13.33 -22.28 21.53
CA ALA A 7 -13.52 -21.65 20.24
C ALA A 7 -14.44 -20.42 20.41
N ASN A 8 -13.90 -19.22 20.19
CA ASN A 8 -14.72 -18.03 20.04
C ASN A 8 -15.50 -18.18 18.73
N ARG A 9 -16.74 -18.66 18.84
CA ARG A 9 -17.70 -18.71 17.76
C ARG A 9 -18.17 -17.29 17.46
N CYS A 10 -17.75 -16.73 16.33
CA CYS A 10 -18.50 -15.68 15.67
C CYS A 10 -19.86 -16.26 15.26
N LYS A 11 -20.91 -15.96 16.02
CA LYS A 11 -22.29 -16.23 15.63
C LYS A 11 -22.94 -14.91 15.22
N GLY A 12 -23.29 -14.79 13.94
CA GLY A 12 -24.19 -13.75 13.44
C GLY A 12 -23.96 -13.47 11.95
N ASN A 13 -24.86 -13.99 11.10
CA ASN A 13 -24.97 -13.81 9.65
C ASN A 13 -23.73 -14.13 8.81
N SER A 14 -23.63 -15.38 8.36
CA SER A 14 -22.56 -15.91 7.54
C SER A 14 -22.57 -15.36 6.10
N GLN A 15 -22.15 -14.12 5.89
CA GLN A 15 -21.31 -13.89 4.72
C GLN A 15 -19.94 -14.48 5.07
N MET A 16 -19.57 -15.57 4.41
CA MET A 16 -18.24 -16.15 4.55
C MET A 16 -17.24 -15.11 4.03
N THR A 17 -16.54 -14.46 4.96
CA THR A 17 -15.41 -13.60 4.64
C THR A 17 -14.14 -14.44 4.73
N ASP A 18 -13.62 -14.82 3.57
CA ASP A 18 -12.32 -15.48 3.47
C ASP A 18 -11.23 -14.40 3.48
N CYS A 19 -10.16 -14.64 4.25
CA CYS A 19 -9.03 -13.72 4.33
C CYS A 19 -7.86 -14.28 3.52
N TYR A 20 -7.26 -13.43 2.68
CA TYR A 20 -6.11 -13.76 1.86
C TYR A 20 -4.99 -12.75 2.11
N ILE A 21 -3.73 -13.20 1.99
CA ILE A 21 -2.55 -12.35 2.07
C ILE A 21 -1.88 -12.35 0.69
N VAL A 22 -1.71 -11.16 0.12
CA VAL A 22 -1.00 -10.95 -1.13
C VAL A 22 0.35 -10.32 -0.81
N ASN A 23 1.45 -11.01 -1.15
CA ASN A 23 2.80 -10.51 -0.95
C ASN A 23 3.43 -10.17 -2.31
N ILE A 24 3.99 -8.97 -2.44
CA ILE A 24 4.69 -8.52 -3.64
C ILE A 24 6.15 -8.27 -3.28
N ALA A 25 7.07 -8.90 -4.01
CA ALA A 25 8.50 -8.66 -3.86
C ALA A 25 8.99 -7.74 -4.99
N ILE A 26 9.58 -6.61 -4.63
CA ILE A 26 9.98 -5.56 -5.59
C ILE A 26 11.50 -5.37 -5.51
N GLN A 27 12.16 -5.40 -6.68
CA GLN A 27 13.57 -5.04 -6.81
C GLN A 27 13.67 -3.65 -7.43
N VAL A 28 14.21 -2.69 -6.69
CA VAL A 28 14.53 -1.36 -7.22
C VAL A 28 15.87 -1.42 -7.96
N THR A 29 15.85 -1.20 -9.27
CA THR A 29 17.04 -1.22 -10.13
C THR A 29 17.55 0.18 -10.46
N ASN A 30 16.66 1.18 -10.44
CA ASN A 30 16.97 2.59 -10.62
C ASN A 30 16.02 3.47 -9.78
N ALA A 31 16.56 4.20 -8.82
CA ALA A 31 15.79 5.06 -7.94
C ALA A 31 15.16 6.27 -8.66
N ILE A 32 15.83 6.80 -9.70
CA ILE A 32 15.35 7.96 -10.46
C ILE A 32 14.14 7.56 -11.31
N ASP A 33 14.22 6.42 -12.00
CA ASP A 33 13.10 5.91 -12.79
C ASP A 33 11.89 5.57 -11.91
N LEU A 34 12.15 4.99 -10.73
CA LEU A 34 11.11 4.73 -9.72
C LEU A 34 10.41 6.01 -9.28
N ARG A 35 11.17 7.06 -8.94
CA ARG A 35 10.62 8.36 -8.55
C ARG A 35 9.79 8.98 -9.67
N ASN A 36 10.30 8.94 -10.90
CA ASN A 36 9.58 9.49 -12.06
C ASN A 36 8.27 8.75 -12.33
N ALA A 37 8.24 7.42 -12.14
CA ALA A 37 7.02 6.63 -12.24
C ALA A 37 6.02 7.01 -11.13
N ALA A 38 6.46 7.12 -9.88
CA ALA A 38 5.62 7.53 -8.75
C ALA A 38 5.03 8.94 -8.96
N ILE A 39 5.83 9.90 -9.43
CA ILE A 39 5.35 11.24 -9.80
C ILE A 39 4.29 11.19 -10.90
N GLY A 40 4.43 10.27 -11.86
CA GLY A 40 3.45 10.04 -12.92
C GLY A 40 2.08 9.62 -12.37
N ASN A 41 2.05 8.68 -11.43
CA ASN A 41 0.83 8.29 -10.72
C ASN A 41 0.29 9.45 -9.89
N TYR A 42 1.12 10.06 -9.04
CA TYR A 42 0.71 11.13 -8.14
C TYR A 42 0.07 12.32 -8.86
N ARG A 43 0.60 12.67 -10.05
CA ARG A 43 0.04 13.74 -10.89
C ARG A 43 -1.28 13.38 -11.57
N THR A 44 -1.62 12.11 -11.67
CA THR A 44 -2.95 11.69 -12.13
C THR A 44 -4.01 12.17 -11.15
N ASP A 45 -3.73 12.07 -9.85
CA ASP A 45 -4.62 12.53 -8.79
C ASP A 45 -4.40 14.00 -8.43
N ASN A 46 -3.18 14.51 -8.64
CA ASN A 46 -2.75 15.87 -8.29
C ASN A 46 -2.15 16.60 -9.51
N PRO A 47 -2.95 16.95 -10.54
CA PRO A 47 -2.44 17.43 -11.84
C PRO A 47 -1.69 18.77 -11.77
N ASN A 48 -1.92 19.57 -10.73
CA ASN A 48 -1.28 20.87 -10.54
C ASN A 48 -0.17 20.86 -9.48
N ALA A 49 0.26 19.67 -9.02
CA ALA A 49 1.29 19.55 -8.00
C ALA A 49 2.59 20.27 -8.41
N HIS A 50 3.03 21.19 -7.56
CA HIS A 50 4.27 21.94 -7.74
C HIS A 50 5.49 21.08 -7.40
N ALA A 51 6.67 21.51 -7.88
CA ALA A 51 7.92 20.80 -7.63
C ALA A 51 8.23 20.63 -6.14
N SER A 52 7.89 21.62 -5.31
CA SER A 52 8.07 21.52 -3.85
C SER A 52 7.21 20.44 -3.21
N GLU A 53 5.97 20.27 -3.65
CA GLU A 53 5.07 19.21 -3.14
C GLU A 53 5.57 17.83 -3.57
N ILE A 54 6.10 17.72 -4.79
CA ILE A 54 6.72 16.49 -5.29
C ILE A 54 7.97 16.13 -4.47
N ASP A 55 8.83 17.11 -4.19
CA ASP A 55 10.04 16.91 -3.39
C ASP A 55 9.69 16.59 -1.93
N GLU A 56 8.62 17.17 -1.37
CA GLU A 56 8.11 16.83 -0.05
C GLU A 56 7.55 15.40 0.01
N ALA A 57 6.82 14.96 -1.02
CA ALA A 57 6.21 13.63 -1.07
C ALA A 57 7.24 12.52 -1.33
N PHE A 58 8.14 12.71 -2.29
CA PHE A 58 9.03 11.66 -2.81
C PHE A 58 10.51 11.91 -2.55
N GLY A 59 10.85 12.98 -1.84
CA GLY A 59 12.22 13.43 -1.68
C GLY A 59 12.76 14.15 -2.92
N PRO A 60 13.83 14.96 -2.76
CA PRO A 60 14.53 15.56 -3.87
C PRO A 60 15.27 14.49 -4.70
N GLU A 61 15.68 14.83 -5.92
CA GLU A 61 16.32 13.88 -6.85
C GLU A 61 17.61 13.22 -6.30
N ASN A 62 18.32 13.90 -5.39
CA ASN A 62 19.54 13.40 -4.76
C ASN A 62 19.31 12.66 -3.42
N ASP A 63 18.07 12.62 -2.92
CA ASP A 63 17.69 11.95 -1.68
C ASP A 63 16.27 11.38 -1.81
N ILE A 64 16.12 10.42 -2.71
CA ILE A 64 14.82 9.87 -3.10
C ILE A 64 14.23 9.01 -1.97
N ASN A 65 13.00 9.31 -1.59
CA ASN A 65 12.22 8.50 -0.64
C ASN A 65 11.64 7.27 -1.34
N ILE A 66 12.43 6.19 -1.39
CA ILE A 66 12.04 4.92 -2.02
C ILE A 66 10.74 4.37 -1.45
N SER A 67 10.55 4.42 -0.13
CA SER A 67 9.36 3.89 0.52
C SER A 67 8.10 4.62 0.05
N ALA A 68 8.12 5.95 -0.02
CA ALA A 68 6.99 6.73 -0.53
C ALA A 68 6.69 6.42 -2.00
N CYS A 69 7.72 6.26 -2.85
CA CYS A 69 7.52 5.87 -4.24
C CYS A 69 6.88 4.47 -4.38
N LEU A 70 7.26 3.52 -3.52
CA LEU A 70 6.68 2.17 -3.54
C LEU A 70 5.23 2.17 -3.06
N ILE A 71 4.90 2.97 -2.05
CA ILE A 71 3.52 3.15 -1.59
C ILE A 71 2.66 3.70 -2.73
N GLU A 72 3.06 4.81 -3.35
CA GLU A 72 2.30 5.43 -4.45
C GLU A 72 2.07 4.50 -5.66
N LEU A 73 2.98 3.57 -5.91
CA LEU A 73 2.90 2.68 -7.08
C LEU A 73 2.21 1.34 -6.80
N PHE A 74 2.34 0.81 -5.58
CA PHE A 74 1.97 -0.58 -5.28
C PHE A 74 1.06 -0.72 -4.05
N ASP A 75 0.92 0.32 -3.23
CA ASP A 75 -0.12 0.34 -2.22
C ASP A 75 -1.44 0.75 -2.89
N PRO A 76 -2.46 -0.14 -2.91
CA PRO A 76 -3.73 0.19 -3.55
C PRO A 76 -4.44 1.38 -2.91
N GLY A 77 -4.14 1.73 -1.65
CA GLY A 77 -4.71 2.87 -0.91
C GLY A 77 -6.18 2.68 -0.52
N ASP A 78 -7.00 2.23 -1.47
CA ASP A 78 -8.42 1.92 -1.35
C ASP A 78 -8.70 0.44 -1.59
N SER A 79 -9.72 -0.08 -0.92
CA SER A 79 -10.16 -1.46 -1.11
C SER A 79 -10.99 -1.59 -2.39
N PRO A 80 -10.62 -2.49 -3.33
CA PRO A 80 -11.49 -2.83 -4.46
C PRO A 80 -12.87 -3.31 -4.02
N GLU A 81 -13.87 -3.18 -4.89
CA GLU A 81 -15.23 -3.65 -4.62
C GLU A 81 -15.26 -5.12 -4.18
N GLY A 82 -15.99 -5.41 -3.09
CA GLY A 82 -16.06 -6.75 -2.52
C GLY A 82 -14.86 -7.15 -1.65
N THR A 83 -13.91 -6.25 -1.41
CA THR A 83 -12.75 -6.50 -0.54
C THR A 83 -12.63 -5.45 0.57
N THR A 84 -11.80 -5.74 1.57
CA THR A 84 -11.39 -4.78 2.60
C THR A 84 -9.93 -5.03 2.89
N ILE A 85 -9.09 -4.03 2.66
CA ILE A 85 -7.68 -4.05 3.05
C ILE A 85 -7.63 -3.97 4.58
N LEU A 86 -7.01 -4.97 5.20
CA LEU A 86 -6.86 -5.04 6.65
C LEU A 86 -5.53 -4.43 7.12
N GLU A 87 -4.48 -4.57 6.31
CA GLU A 87 -3.13 -4.09 6.58
C GLU A 87 -2.38 -3.89 5.24
N SER A 88 -1.63 -2.80 5.12
CA SER A 88 -0.72 -2.51 3.99
C SER A 88 0.54 -1.85 4.56
N SER A 89 1.72 -2.31 4.16
CA SER A 89 3.00 -1.76 4.63
C SER A 89 4.13 -2.00 3.64
N VAL A 90 5.12 -1.12 3.67
CA VAL A 90 6.42 -1.25 2.97
C VAL A 90 7.51 -1.30 4.03
N SER A 91 8.43 -2.26 3.92
CA SER A 91 9.51 -2.51 4.88
C SER A 91 10.88 -2.56 4.22
#